data_AF-A0A927K3X6-F1
#
_entry.id   AF-A0A927K3X6-F1
#
_cell.length_a   1.000
_cell.length_b   1.000
_cell.length_c   1.000
_cell.angle_alpha   90.00
_cell.angle_beta   90.00
_cell.angle_gamma   90.00
#
_symmetry.space_group_name_H-M   'P 1'
#
loop_
_entity.id
_entity.type
_entity.pdbx_description
1 polymer ?
#
loop_
_entity_poly.entity_id
_entity_poly.type
_entity_poly.pdbx_seq_one_letter_code
_entity_poly.pdbx_strand_id
1 'polypeptide(L)'
;MKVNGAEVSEDQIDEWVAEAEAGYDVEMLRKGGRKPVGDGPGRVVPVRLDATLLAQLDGRAEHDHQSRSEIIRAAIRAYVA
;
A
#
# COMPACT_ATOMS: atom_id res chain seq x y z
N MET A 1 28.79 -7.08 6.20
CA MET A 1 27.35 -7.17 5.84
C MET A 1 26.90 -5.81 5.33
N LYS A 2 25.99 -5.72 4.33
CA LYS A 2 25.52 -4.42 3.79
C LYS A 2 24.01 -4.29 3.92
N VAL A 3 23.54 -3.16 4.44
CA VAL A 3 22.10 -2.81 4.55
C VAL A 3 21.91 -1.47 3.84
N ASN A 4 20.92 -1.39 2.94
CA ASN A 4 20.66 -0.20 2.11
C ASN A 4 21.91 0.36 1.38
N GLY A 5 22.84 -0.53 1.00
CA GLY A 5 24.07 -0.16 0.29
C GLY A 5 25.22 0.35 1.18
N ALA A 6 25.01 0.55 2.49
CA ALA A 6 26.05 0.93 3.45
C ALA A 6 26.66 -0.30 4.14
N GLU A 7 27.94 -0.22 4.50
CA GLU A 7 28.58 -1.23 5.35
C GLU A 7 28.12 -1.08 6.79
N VAL A 8 27.76 -2.21 7.41
CA VAL A 8 27.33 -2.28 8.80
C VAL A 8 28.55 -2.42 9.69
N SER A 9 28.68 -1.56 10.70
CA SER A 9 29.74 -1.63 11.73
C SER A 9 29.39 -2.62 12.85
N GLU A 10 30.39 -3.03 13.64
CA GLU A 10 30.15 -3.87 14.83
C GLU A 10 29.29 -3.14 15.88
N ASP A 11 29.56 -1.85 16.12
CA ASP A 11 28.75 -1.03 17.03
C ASP A 11 27.26 -1.00 16.64
N GLN A 12 26.98 -0.96 15.34
CA GLN A 12 25.62 -0.97 14.82
C GLN A 12 24.94 -2.33 15.02
N ILE A 13 25.71 -3.42 14.97
CA ILE A 13 25.21 -4.76 15.28
C ILE A 13 24.88 -4.86 16.77
N ASP A 14 25.76 -4.37 17.64
CA ASP A 14 25.55 -4.40 19.09
C ASP A 14 24.30 -3.58 19.49
N GLU A 15 24.08 -2.42 18.87
CA GLU A 15 22.87 -1.62 19.05
C GLU A 15 21.61 -2.41 18.67
N TRP A 16 21.62 -3.07 17.52
CA TRP A 16 20.48 -3.88 17.07
C TRP A 16 20.24 -5.11 17.94
N VAL A 17 21.30 -5.74 18.46
CA VAL A 17 21.17 -6.85 19.41
C VAL A 17 20.51 -6.37 20.70
N ALA A 18 20.99 -5.25 21.26
CA ALA A 18 20.42 -4.67 22.47
C ALA A 18 18.94 -4.27 22.27
N GLU A 19 18.59 -3.70 21.12
CA GLU A 19 17.21 -3.37 20.76
C GLU A 19 16.33 -4.63 20.68
N ALA A 20 16.82 -5.70 20.04
CA ALA A 20 16.10 -6.95 19.93
C ALA A 20 15.90 -7.65 21.28
N GLU A 21 16.90 -7.61 22.15
CA GLU A 21 16.84 -8.17 23.51
C GLU A 21 15.92 -7.35 24.44
N ALA A 22 15.92 -6.03 24.31
CA ALA A 22 15.00 -5.15 25.03
C ALA A 22 13.53 -5.43 24.66
N GLY A 23 13.29 -5.80 23.39
CA GLY A 23 11.98 -6.10 22.86
C GLY A 23 11.10 -4.86 22.65
N TYR A 24 10.02 -5.01 21.88
CA TYR A 24 9.06 -3.93 21.64
C TYR A 24 7.80 -4.11 22.49
N ASP A 25 7.25 -2.99 22.97
CA ASP A 25 5.92 -2.97 23.57
C ASP A 25 4.87 -3.26 22.49
N VAL A 26 4.35 -4.49 22.52
CA VAL A 26 3.35 -4.99 21.56
C VAL A 26 2.03 -4.21 21.65
N GLU A 27 1.72 -3.58 22.78
CA GLU A 27 0.53 -2.72 22.94
C GLU A 27 0.71 -1.37 22.21
N MET A 28 1.94 -0.85 22.12
CA MET A 28 2.27 0.34 21.34
C MET A 28 2.28 0.07 19.83
N LEU A 29 2.54 -1.17 19.43
CA LEU A 29 2.39 -1.64 18.05
C LEU A 29 0.89 -1.78 17.73
N ARG A 30 0.19 -0.65 17.59
CA ARG A 30 -1.20 -0.62 17.09
C ARG A 30 -1.33 -1.60 15.93
N LYS A 31 -2.28 -2.54 16.02
CA LYS A 31 -2.66 -3.42 14.90
C LYS A 31 -3.04 -2.55 13.71
N GLY A 32 -2.11 -2.34 12.80
CA GLY A 32 -2.28 -1.51 11.62
C GLY A 32 -3.31 -2.13 10.70
N GLY A 33 -4.55 -1.66 10.76
CA GLY A 33 -5.51 -1.89 9.70
C GLY A 33 -5.14 -1.06 8.48
N ARG A 34 -5.46 -1.55 7.28
CA ARG A 34 -5.34 -0.74 6.06
C ARG A 34 -6.23 0.49 6.23
N LYS A 35 -5.71 1.68 5.92
CA LYS A 35 -6.48 2.93 6.00
C LYS A 35 -7.81 2.77 5.23
N PRO A 36 -8.94 3.27 5.78
CA PRO A 36 -10.23 3.22 5.12
C PRO A 36 -10.20 3.98 3.78
N VAL A 37 -11.07 3.58 2.86
CA VAL A 37 -11.28 4.28 1.59
C VAL A 37 -12.55 5.09 1.75
N GLY A 38 -12.43 6.33 2.24
CA GLY A 38 -13.58 7.18 2.62
C GLY A 38 -13.98 7.01 4.10
N ASP A 39 -15.28 7.07 4.38
CA ASP A 39 -15.85 7.06 5.74
C ASP A 39 -15.79 5.70 6.46
N GLY A 40 -15.21 4.67 5.83
CA GLY A 40 -15.17 3.33 6.39
C GLY A 40 -14.38 2.32 5.56
N PRO A 41 -14.42 1.03 5.94
CA PRO A 41 -13.80 -0.02 5.17
C PRO A 41 -14.44 -0.11 3.78
N GLY A 42 -13.61 -0.25 2.74
CA GLY A 42 -14.11 -0.46 1.39
C GLY A 42 -14.80 -1.83 1.25
N ARG A 43 -15.93 -1.86 0.53
CA ARG A 43 -16.61 -3.11 0.12
C ARG A 43 -16.18 -3.50 -1.29
N VAL A 44 -15.84 -4.76 -1.50
CA VAL A 44 -15.54 -5.29 -2.85
C VAL A 44 -16.85 -5.58 -3.58
N VAL A 45 -17.01 -4.97 -4.75
CA VAL A 45 -18.13 -5.21 -5.67
C VAL A 45 -17.56 -5.80 -6.96
N PRO A 46 -17.86 -7.07 -7.30
CA PRO A 46 -17.35 -7.68 -8.52
C PRO A 46 -18.08 -7.08 -9.74
N VAL A 47 -17.30 -6.62 -10.73
CA VAL A 47 -17.81 -6.09 -12.01
C VAL A 47 -17.12 -6.85 -13.14
N ARG A 48 -17.88 -7.31 -14.13
CA ARG A 48 -17.33 -7.95 -15.33
C ARG A 48 -16.99 -6.89 -16.35
N LEU A 49 -15.73 -6.87 -16.78
CA LEU A 49 -15.24 -6.04 -17.87
C LEU A 49 -14.79 -6.99 -18.98
N ASP A 50 -15.12 -6.67 -20.22
CA ASP A 50 -14.52 -7.37 -21.36
C ASP A 50 -13.04 -7.01 -21.48
N ALA A 51 -12.31 -7.81 -22.27
CA ALA A 51 -10.86 -7.65 -22.43
C ALA A 51 -10.49 -6.30 -23.06
N THR A 52 -11.32 -5.77 -23.96
CA THR A 52 -11.08 -4.49 -24.63
C THR A 52 -11.18 -3.35 -23.61
N LEU A 53 -12.24 -3.33 -22.81
CA LEU A 53 -12.44 -2.32 -21.78
C LEU A 53 -11.35 -2.38 -20.69
N LEU A 54 -10.94 -3.59 -20.29
CA LEU A 54 -9.84 -3.76 -19.34
C LEU A 54 -8.52 -3.19 -19.86
N ALA A 55 -8.19 -3.45 -21.13
CA ALA A 55 -6.97 -2.93 -21.76
C ALA A 55 -6.99 -1.39 -21.87
N GLN A 56 -8.14 -0.80 -22.20
CA GLN A 56 -8.31 0.66 -22.23
C GLN A 56 -8.12 1.28 -20.85
N LEU A 57 -8.66 0.64 -19.80
CA LEU A 57 -8.51 1.08 -18.43
C LEU A 57 -7.05 1.04 -17.98
N ASP A 58 -6.31 -0.01 -18.38
CA ASP A 58 -4.89 -0.15 -18.07
C ASP A 58 -4.04 0.90 -18.76
N GLY A 59 -4.27 1.15 -20.05
CA GLY A 59 -3.59 2.22 -20.77
C GLY A 59 -3.87 3.60 -20.15
N ARG A 60 -5.09 3.81 -19.63
CA ARG A 60 -5.42 5.05 -18.92
C ARG A 60 -4.69 5.16 -17.57
N ALA A 61 -4.60 4.06 -16.82
CA ALA A 61 -3.87 3.99 -15.55
C ALA A 61 -2.39 4.30 -15.70
N GLU A 62 -1.77 3.76 -16.75
CA GLU A 62 -0.38 4.06 -17.09
C GLU A 62 -0.18 5.52 -17.48
N HIS A 63 -1.06 6.06 -18.33
CA HIS A 63 -0.98 7.46 -18.77
C HIS A 63 -1.12 8.45 -17.61
N ASP A 64 -2.06 8.21 -16.70
CA ASP A 64 -2.35 9.12 -15.58
C ASP A 64 -1.43 8.86 -14.37
N HIS A 65 -0.52 7.87 -14.43
CA HIS A 65 0.29 7.40 -13.31
C HIS A 65 -0.54 7.06 -12.05
N GLN A 66 -1.74 6.52 -12.26
CA GLN A 66 -2.69 6.19 -11.20
C GLN A 66 -2.96 4.69 -11.15
N SER A 67 -3.42 4.20 -10.00
CA SER A 67 -3.85 2.80 -9.92
C SER A 67 -5.16 2.60 -10.68
N ARG A 68 -5.36 1.41 -11.26
CA ARG A 68 -6.64 0.99 -11.85
C ARG A 68 -7.83 1.27 -10.93
N SER A 69 -7.68 0.98 -9.64
CA SER A 69 -8.74 1.16 -8.65
C SER A 69 -9.09 2.64 -8.39
N GLU A 70 -8.12 3.53 -8.57
CA GLU A 70 -8.29 4.97 -8.40
C GLU A 70 -9.07 5.57 -9.56
N ILE A 71 -8.73 5.21 -10.80
CA ILE A 71 -9.48 5.61 -11.99
C ILE A 71 -10.91 5.07 -11.94
N ILE A 72 -11.12 3.80 -11.58
CA ILE A 72 -12.48 3.25 -11.42
C ILE A 72 -13.28 4.08 -10.42
N ARG A 73 -12.72 4.37 -9.24
CA ARG A 73 -13.41 5.18 -8.22
C ARG A 73 -13.67 6.62 -8.69
N ALA A 74 -12.74 7.22 -9.43
CA ALA A 74 -12.90 8.55 -9.99
C ALA A 74 -14.02 8.60 -11.03
N ALA A 75 -14.05 7.62 -11.95
CA ALA A 75 -15.12 7.49 -12.95
C ALA A 75 -16.49 7.30 -12.29
N ILE A 76 -16.59 6.44 -11.27
CA ILE A 76 -17.84 6.25 -10.52
C ILE A 76 -18.27 7.55 -9.85
N ARG A 77 -17.36 8.26 -9.16
CA ARG A 77 -17.67 9.56 -8.53
C ARG A 77 -18.14 10.60 -9.55
N ALA A 78 -17.51 10.68 -10.71
CA ALA A 78 -17.89 11.60 -11.77
C ALA A 78 -19.25 11.25 -12.39
N TYR A 79 -19.59 9.96 -12.45
CA TYR A 79 -20.86 9.50 -13.00
C TYR A 79 -22.06 9.72 -12.07
N VAL A 80 -21.86 9.60 -10.75
CA VAL A 80 -22.93 9.75 -9.74
C VAL A 80 -23.09 11.18 -9.21
N ALA A 81 -22.23 12.11 -9.64
CA ALA A 81 -22.24 13.50 -9.22
C ALA A 81 -23.43 14.29 -9.80
#